data_AF-A0A3V3GNU5-F1
#
_entry.id   AF-A0A3V3GNU5-F1
#
_cell.length_a   1.000
_cell.length_b   1.000
_cell.length_c   1.000
_cell.angle_alpha   90.00
_cell.angle_beta   90.00
_cell.angle_gamma   90.00
#
_symmetry.space_group_name_H-M   'P 1'
#
loop_
_entity.id
_entity.type
_entity.pdbx_description
1 polymer ?
#
loop_
_entity_poly.entity_id
_entity_poly.type
_entity_poly.pdbx_seq_one_letter_code
_entity_poly.pdbx_strand_id
1 'polypeptide(L)' 'MWRKVLQEAGAASQKPATPEQRLIMYADLRGVLTKAVANTRHNQKAEAMAYIWSWLEAGERQAMSEIKQRERSK' A
#
# COMPACT_ATOMS: atom_id res chain seq x y z
N MET A 1 -24.08 0.70 -23.41
CA MET A 1 -23.46 1.51 -22.33
C MET A 1 -22.44 0.71 -21.50
N TRP A 2 -22.74 -0.52 -21.10
CA TRP A 2 -21.86 -1.39 -20.30
C TRP A 2 -20.46 -1.67 -20.87
N ARG A 3 -20.34 -1.82 -22.19
CA ARG A 3 -19.06 -2.09 -22.86
C ARG A 3 -18.02 -0.99 -22.64
N LYS A 4 -18.47 0.26 -22.63
CA LYS A 4 -17.61 1.44 -22.44
C LYS A 4 -17.13 1.55 -20.98
N VAL A 5 -18.03 1.31 -20.03
CA VAL A 5 -17.70 1.27 -18.59
C VAL A 5 -16.70 0.15 -18.27
N LEU A 6 -16.87 -1.03 -18.88
CA LEU A 6 -15.93 -2.15 -18.73
C LEU A 6 -14.55 -1.85 -19.33
N GLN A 7 -14.49 -1.21 -20.50
CA GLN A 7 -13.22 -0.77 -21.09
C GLN A 7 -12.53 0.29 -20.25
N GLU A 8 -13.27 1.27 -19.72
CA GLU A 8 -12.73 2.32 -18.86
C GLU A 8 -12.23 1.75 -17.52
N ALA A 9 -12.95 0.78 -16.93
CA ALA A 9 -12.52 0.08 -15.73
C ALA A 9 -11.25 -0.75 -15.97
N GLY A 10 -11.17 -1.48 -17.09
CA GLY A 10 -9.98 -2.25 -17.46
C GLY A 10 -8.77 -1.36 -17.75
N ALA A 11 -8.97 -0.20 -18.36
CA ALA A 11 -7.91 0.78 -18.57
C ALA A 11 -7.47 1.46 -17.26
N ALA A 12 -8.40 1.69 -16.33
CA ALA A 12 -8.08 2.23 -15.01
C ALA A 12 -7.28 1.24 -14.16
N SER A 13 -7.58 -0.06 -14.21
CA SER A 13 -6.82 -1.08 -13.48
C SER A 13 -5.40 -1.29 -13.99
N GLN A 14 -5.09 -0.84 -15.20
CA GLN A 14 -3.74 -0.90 -15.78
C GLN A 14 -2.85 0.27 -15.35
N LYS A 15 -3.42 1.33 -14.77
CA LYS A 15 -2.63 2.45 -14.28
C LYS A 15 -2.01 2.08 -12.94
N PRO A 16 -0.71 2.36 -12.73
CA PRO A 16 -0.11 2.18 -11.43
C PRO A 16 -0.82 3.08 -10.41
N ALA A 17 -1.05 2.55 -9.21
CA ALA A 17 -1.67 3.30 -8.12
C ALA A 17 -0.90 4.59 -7.84
N THR A 18 -1.61 5.70 -7.68
CA THR A 18 -0.98 6.98 -7.31
C THR A 18 -0.33 6.86 -5.94
N PRO A 19 0.64 7.74 -5.60
CA PRO A 19 1.26 7.73 -4.28
C PRO A 19 0.23 7.79 -3.13
N GLU A 20 -0.84 8.57 -3.27
CA GLU A 20 -1.92 8.67 -2.28
C GLU A 20 -2.70 7.36 -2.15
N GLN A 21 -3.03 6.72 -3.28
CA GLN A 21 -3.70 5.43 -3.28
C GLN A 21 -2.83 4.37 -2.60
N ARG A 22 -1.51 4.37 -2.84
CA ARG A 22 -0.59 3.46 -2.17
C ARG A 22 -0.55 3.69 -0.66
N LEU A 23 -0.59 4.94 -0.19
CA LEU A 23 -0.67 5.24 1.25
C LEU A 23 -1.92 4.67 1.91
N ILE A 24 -3.08 4.76 1.24
CA ILE A 24 -4.32 4.13 1.72
C ILE A 24 -4.15 2.60 1.79
N MET A 25 -3.60 1.99 0.74
CA MET A 25 -3.36 0.55 0.70
C MET A 25 -2.38 0.09 1.80
N TYR A 26 -1.32 0.85 2.08
CA TYR A 26 -0.39 0.55 3.18
C TYR A 26 -1.04 0.69 4.55
N ALA A 27 -1.91 1.69 4.76
CA ALA A 27 -2.67 1.82 6.00
C ALA A 27 -3.60 0.62 6.24
N ASP A 28 -4.30 0.17 5.21
CA ASP A 28 -5.15 -1.03 5.29
C ASP A 28 -4.33 -2.29 5.59
N LEU A 29 -3.21 -2.46 4.88
CA LEU A 29 -2.32 -3.61 5.08
C LEU A 29 -1.72 -3.61 6.50
N ARG A 30 -1.32 -2.45 7.02
CA ARG A 30 -0.85 -2.29 8.41
C ARG A 30 -1.92 -2.79 9.39
N GLY A 31 -3.18 -2.42 9.20
CA GLY A 31 -4.29 -2.93 10.01
C GLY A 31 -4.47 -4.45 9.95
N VAL A 32 -4.36 -5.04 8.76
CA VAL A 32 -4.41 -6.51 8.57
C VAL A 32 -3.26 -7.19 9.31
N LEU A 33 -2.03 -6.69 9.16
CA LEU A 33 -0.84 -7.26 9.79
C LEU A 33 -0.91 -7.15 11.32
N THR A 34 -1.41 -6.03 11.86
CA THR A 34 -1.63 -5.89 13.31
C THR A 34 -2.61 -6.94 13.83
N LYS A 35 -3.72 -7.19 13.13
CA LYS A 35 -4.68 -8.26 13.49
C LYS A 35 -4.03 -9.65 13.41
N ALA A 36 -3.26 -9.91 12.36
CA ALA A 36 -2.54 -11.18 12.20
C ALA A 36 -1.56 -11.44 13.34
N VAL A 37 -0.79 -10.42 13.75
CA VAL A 37 0.13 -10.51 14.89
C VAL A 37 -0.60 -10.77 16.20
N ALA A 38 -1.73 -10.11 16.45
CA ALA A 38 -2.53 -10.32 17.66
C ALA A 38 -3.07 -11.77 17.74
N ASN A 39 -3.47 -12.34 16.60
CA ASN A 39 -4.05 -13.68 16.53
C ASN A 39 -3.01 -14.81 16.46
N THR A 40 -1.72 -14.50 16.31
CA THR A 40 -0.66 -15.51 16.21
C THR A 40 0.00 -15.73 17.58
N ARG A 41 -0.02 -16.98 18.08
CA ARG A 41 0.58 -17.38 19.38
C ARG A 41 2.06 -17.77 19.30
N HIS A 42 2.77 -17.40 18.24
CA HIS A 42 4.15 -17.85 17.99
C HIS A 42 5.20 -16.90 18.59
N ASN A 43 6.23 -17.48 19.21
CA ASN A 43 7.27 -16.80 19.98
C ASN A 43 8.19 -15.96 19.05
N GLN A 44 8.41 -16.44 17.83
CA GLN A 44 9.24 -15.80 16.80
C GLN A 44 8.45 -14.96 15.80
N LYS A 45 7.16 -14.67 16.07
CA LYS A 45 6.31 -13.92 15.13
C LYS A 45 6.86 -12.51 14.84
N ALA A 46 7.47 -11.88 15.83
CA ALA A 46 8.02 -10.53 15.67
C ALA A 46 9.16 -10.52 14.63
N GLU A 47 10.03 -11.53 14.67
CA GLU A 47 11.14 -11.70 13.76
C GLU A 47 10.67 -12.07 12.34
N ALA A 48 9.70 -12.98 12.24
CA ALA A 48 9.07 -13.34 10.97
C ALA A 48 8.37 -12.15 10.28
N MET A 49 7.78 -11.24 11.07
CA MET A 49 7.08 -10.07 10.56
C MET A 49 8.01 -8.87 10.28
N ALA A 50 9.25 -8.89 10.78
CA ALA A 50 10.16 -7.75 10.69
C ALA A 50 10.41 -7.32 9.23
N TYR A 51 10.55 -8.30 8.33
CA TYR A 51 10.70 -8.03 6.90
C TYR A 51 9.49 -7.31 6.30
N ILE A 52 8.28 -7.76 6.65
CA ILE A 52 7.04 -7.18 6.12
C ILE A 52 6.85 -5.75 6.62
N TRP A 53 7.15 -5.51 7.90
CA TRP A 53 7.09 -4.16 8.48
C TRP A 53 8.10 -3.22 7.81
N SER A 54 9.34 -3.67 7.62
CA SER A 54 10.38 -2.89 6.94
C SER A 54 9.98 -2.54 5.50
N TRP A 55 9.43 -3.51 4.76
CA TRP A 55 8.93 -3.29 3.40
C TRP A 55 7.78 -2.26 3.37
N LEU A 56 6.84 -2.36 4.31
CA LEU A 56 5.72 -1.42 4.43
C LEU A 56 6.21 0.01 4.71
N GLU A 57 7.12 0.18 5.66
CA GLU A 57 7.70 1.49 5.99
C GLU A 57 8.48 2.11 4.83
N ALA A 58 9.24 1.29 4.09
CA ALA A 58 9.94 1.74 2.90
C ALA A 58 8.96 2.23 1.82
N GLY A 59 7.86 1.48 1.61
CA GLY A 59 6.80 1.86 0.68
C GLY A 59 6.09 3.16 1.05
N GLU A 60 5.73 3.33 2.32
CA GLU A 60 5.14 4.56 2.86
C GLU A 60 6.08 5.76 2.64
N ARG A 61 7.37 5.60 2.96
CA ARG A 61 8.38 6.64 2.77
C ARG A 61 8.55 7.03 1.30
N GLN A 62 8.58 6.05 0.41
CA GLN A 62 8.70 6.29 -1.02
C GLN A 62 7.49 7.08 -1.56
N ALA A 63 6.27 6.66 -1.23
CA ALA A 63 5.05 7.34 -1.65
C ALA A 63 5.00 8.80 -1.14
N MET A 64 5.35 9.03 0.12
CA MET A 64 5.46 10.38 0.68
C MET A 64 6.54 11.22 -0.02
N SER A 65 7.67 10.63 -0.39
CA SER A 65 8.73 11.32 -1.14
C SER A 65 8.25 11.75 -2.52
N GLU A 66 7.54 10.89 -3.24
CA GLU A 66 6.96 11.21 -4.55
C GLU A 66 5.95 12.36 -4.48
N ILE A 67 5.09 12.39 -3.44
CA ILE A 67 4.16 13.50 -3.20
C ILE A 67 4.93 14.80 -2.97
N LYS A 68 5.94 14.79 -2.09
CA LYS A 68 6.76 15.97 -1.78
C LYS A 68 7.51 16.49 -3.00
N GLN A 69 8.06 15.60 -3.82
CA GLN A 69 8.73 15.98 -5.07
C GLN A 69 7.75 16.64 -6.03
N ARG A 70 6.54 16.08 -6.20
CA ARG A 70 5.50 16.65 -7.03
C ARG A 70 5.05 18.04 -6.56
N GLU A 71 4.98 18.26 -5.25
CA GLU A 71 4.65 19.57 -4.67
C GLU A 71 5.76 20.62 -4.90
N ARG A 72 7.03 20.21 -4.83
CA ARG A 72 8.17 21.11 -5.09
C ARG A 72 8.33 21.50 -6.56
N SER A 73 7.80 20.68 -7.47
CA SER A 73 7.85 20.93 -8.92
C SER A 73 6.66 21.74 -9.45
N LYS A 74 5.73 22.16 -8.57
CA LYS A 74 4.61 23.06 -8.88
C LYS A 74 4.94 24.47 -8.42
#